data_AF-A0A3M1C337-F1
#
_entry.id   AF-A0A3M1C337-F1
#
_cell.length_a   1.000
_cell.length_b   1.000
_cell.length_c   1.000
_cell.angle_alpha   90.00
_cell.angle_beta   90.00
_cell.angle_gamma   90.00
#
_symmetry.space_group_name_H-M   'P 1'
#
loop_
_entity.id
_entity.type
_entity.pdbx_description
1 polymer ?
#
loop_
_entity_poly.entity_id
_entity_poly.type
_entity_poly.pdbx_seq_one_letter_code
_entity_poly.pdbx_strand_id
1 'polypeptide(L)'
;PLVLAQWRQMPVFGLPGNPVSAFVTALLFARPSLSVLGGGRWLEPIGFTVPAAFSLAKRKGRREFLRARLDTEGRAELFRSDSSGMISSLAWAEGLVEISEDAQEIAPGDQVSFLPLSGFGL
;
A
#
# COMPACT_ATOMS: atom_id res chain seq x y z
N PRO A 1 -0.67 3.82 -12.58
CA PRO A 1 -1.44 4.92 -13.21
C PRO A 1 -2.84 4.91 -12.64
N LEU A 2 -3.36 6.06 -12.23
CA LEU A 2 -4.71 6.24 -11.71
C LEU A 2 -5.36 7.35 -12.53
N VAL A 3 -6.59 7.11 -13.01
CA VAL A 3 -7.43 8.14 -13.62
C VAL A 3 -8.55 8.47 -12.64
N LEU A 4 -8.70 9.75 -12.33
CA LEU A 4 -9.87 10.29 -11.63
C LEU A 4 -10.63 11.15 -12.63
N ALA A 5 -11.90 10.86 -12.85
CA ALA A 5 -12.74 11.58 -13.80
C ALA A 5 -14.16 11.72 -13.27
N GLN A 6 -14.95 12.55 -13.96
CA GLN A 6 -16.36 12.70 -13.70
C GLN A 6 -17.12 12.62 -15.02
N TRP A 7 -18.10 11.74 -15.10
CA TRP A 7 -18.96 11.59 -16.27
C TRP A 7 -20.41 11.86 -15.87
N ARG A 8 -20.99 12.96 -16.37
CA ARG A 8 -22.37 13.36 -16.06
C ARG A 8 -22.67 13.34 -14.54
N GLN A 9 -21.78 13.95 -13.75
CA GLN A 9 -21.84 13.97 -12.27
C GLN A 9 -21.53 12.64 -11.58
N MET A 10 -21.24 11.56 -12.29
CA MET A 10 -20.79 10.30 -11.72
C MET A 10 -19.25 10.28 -11.60
N PRO A 11 -18.68 10.13 -10.39
CA PRO A 11 -17.25 9.92 -10.21
C PRO A 11 -16.78 8.61 -10.86
N VAL A 12 -15.61 8.64 -11.51
CA VAL A 12 -15.01 7.49 -12.20
C VAL A 12 -13.58 7.29 -11.72
N PHE A 13 -13.27 6.06 -11.31
CA PHE A 13 -11.93 5.60 -10.95
C PHE A 13 -11.39 4.66 -12.02
N GLY A 14 -10.39 5.10 -12.78
CA GLY A 14 -9.62 4.24 -13.68
C GLY A 14 -8.44 3.64 -12.95
N LEU A 15 -8.56 2.37 -12.55
CA LEU A 15 -7.51 1.62 -11.89
C LEU A 15 -6.46 1.10 -12.89
N PRO A 16 -5.20 0.89 -12.47
CA PRO A 16 -4.17 0.31 -13.33
C PRO A 16 -4.49 -1.16 -13.69
N GLY A 17 -4.00 -1.63 -14.84
CA GLY A 17 -4.21 -3.03 -15.27
C GLY A 17 -3.43 -4.08 -14.46
N ASN A 18 -2.41 -3.68 -13.70
CA ASN A 18 -1.70 -4.57 -12.78
C ASN A 18 -2.58 -4.78 -11.52
N PRO A 19 -2.91 -6.04 -11.14
CA PRO A 19 -3.89 -6.30 -10.10
C PRO A 19 -3.44 -5.85 -8.70
N VAL A 20 -2.15 -5.98 -8.38
CA VAL A 20 -1.59 -5.48 -7.13
C VAL A 20 -1.68 -3.96 -7.06
N SER A 21 -1.30 -3.30 -8.16
CA SER A 21 -1.41 -1.84 -8.26
C SER A 21 -2.86 -1.40 -8.18
N ALA A 22 -3.79 -2.14 -8.79
CA ALA A 22 -5.22 -1.85 -8.78
C ALA A 22 -5.78 -1.92 -7.36
N PHE A 23 -5.42 -2.97 -6.63
CA PHE A 23 -5.80 -3.17 -5.24
C PHE A 23 -5.29 -2.05 -4.34
N VAL A 24 -3.98 -1.77 -4.36
CA VAL A 24 -3.38 -0.69 -3.54
C VAL A 24 -4.00 0.67 -3.89
N THR A 25 -4.20 0.94 -5.18
CA THR A 25 -4.83 2.19 -5.64
C THR A 25 -6.28 2.29 -5.16
N ALA A 26 -7.04 1.19 -5.20
CA ALA A 26 -8.40 1.16 -4.69
C ALA A 26 -8.45 1.41 -3.18
N LEU A 27 -7.54 0.83 -2.41
CA LEU A 27 -7.45 1.05 -0.97
C LEU A 27 -7.14 2.50 -0.61
N LEU A 28 -6.19 3.13 -1.29
CA LEU A 28 -5.74 4.48 -0.98
C LEU A 28 -6.68 5.58 -1.48
N PHE A 29 -7.41 5.35 -2.59
CA PHE A 29 -8.21 6.41 -3.23
C PHE A 29 -9.68 6.06 -3.33
N ALA A 30 -10.02 4.88 -3.86
CA ALA A 30 -11.42 4.53 -4.11
C ALA A 30 -12.19 4.30 -2.79
N ARG A 31 -11.60 3.55 -1.86
CA ARG A 31 -12.21 3.23 -0.57
C ARG A 31 -12.54 4.48 0.27
N PRO A 32 -11.60 5.40 0.57
CA PRO A 32 -11.95 6.60 1.34
C PRO A 32 -12.94 7.50 0.60
N SER A 33 -12.86 7.56 -0.74
CA SER A 33 -13.84 8.29 -1.55
C SER A 33 -15.25 7.69 -1.44
N LEU A 34 -15.38 6.37 -1.52
CA LEU A 34 -16.65 5.66 -1.34
C LEU A 34 -17.22 5.86 0.07
N SER A 35 -16.36 5.94 1.09
CA SER A 35 -16.79 6.25 2.45
C SER A 35 -17.44 7.64 2.52
N VAL A 36 -16.80 8.66 1.94
CA VAL A 36 -17.35 10.03 1.87
C VAL A 36 -18.65 10.08 1.07
N LEU A 37 -18.70 9.42 -0.09
CA LEU A 37 -19.91 9.36 -0.93
C LEU A 37 -21.07 8.65 -0.22
N GLY A 38 -20.77 7.70 0.67
CA GLY A 38 -21.76 7.04 1.53
C GLY A 38 -22.19 7.86 2.76
N GLY A 39 -21.72 9.10 2.91
CA GLY A 39 -22.00 9.97 4.06
C GLY A 39 -21.06 9.77 5.26
N GLY A 40 -20.00 8.98 5.09
CA GLY A 40 -18.93 8.80 6.08
C GLY A 40 -17.85 9.89 6.02
N ARG A 41 -16.74 9.63 6.73
CA ARG A 41 -15.54 10.48 6.73
C ARG A 41 -14.47 9.93 5.78
N TRP A 42 -13.51 10.77 5.41
CA TRP A 42 -12.29 10.30 4.76
C TRP A 42 -11.56 9.32 5.69
N LEU A 43 -11.23 8.13 5.17
CA LEU A 43 -10.56 7.06 5.92
C LEU A 43 -9.07 7.12 5.63
N GLU A 44 -8.30 7.72 6.52
CA GLU A 44 -6.84 7.72 6.42
C GLU A 44 -6.28 6.37 6.89
N PRO A 45 -5.35 5.75 6.15
CA PRO A 45 -4.72 4.50 6.58
C PRO A 45 -3.97 4.72 7.90
N ILE A 46 -4.33 3.95 8.93
CA ILE A 46 -3.61 4.00 10.21
C ILE A 46 -2.43 3.05 10.13
N GLY A 47 -1.23 3.62 10.08
CA GLY A 47 0.04 2.90 10.14
C GLY A 47 0.67 2.91 11.52
N PHE A 48 1.61 1.99 11.74
CA PHE A 48 2.51 2.02 12.88
C PHE A 48 3.93 1.65 12.44
N THR A 49 4.91 2.06 13.24
CA THR A 49 6.32 1.87 12.92
C THR A 49 6.79 0.51 13.41
N VAL A 50 7.46 -0.25 12.53
CA VAL A 50 8.06 -1.55 12.86
C VAL A 50 9.49 -1.64 12.30
N PRO A 51 10.37 -2.45 12.90
CA PRO A 51 11.68 -2.75 12.33
C PRO A 51 11.55 -3.52 11.00
N ALA A 52 12.42 -3.23 10.04
CA ALA A 52 12.51 -3.96 8.79
C ALA A 52 13.24 -5.31 8.96
N ALA A 53 12.75 -6.37 8.31
CA ALA A 53 13.46 -7.65 8.14
C ALA A 53 14.07 -7.78 6.73
N PHE A 54 14.28 -6.66 6.04
CA PHE A 54 14.74 -6.61 4.66
C PHE A 54 15.76 -5.49 4.46
N SER A 55 16.51 -5.58 3.37
CA SER A 55 17.32 -4.48 2.85
C SER A 55 16.67 -3.91 1.59
N LEU A 56 16.64 -2.59 1.45
CA LEU A 56 16.12 -1.92 0.25
C LEU A 56 16.94 -0.66 -0.05
N ALA A 57 17.52 -0.60 -1.25
CA ALA A 57 18.11 0.62 -1.78
C ALA A 57 17.09 1.34 -2.66
N LYS A 58 16.39 2.32 -2.11
CA LYS A 58 15.36 3.09 -2.80
C LYS A 58 15.99 4.31 -3.46
N ARG A 59 15.79 4.44 -4.77
CA ARG A 59 16.10 5.68 -5.50
C ARG A 59 14.97 6.70 -5.30
N LYS A 60 15.36 7.98 -5.26
CA LYS A 60 14.41 9.09 -5.29
C LYS A 60 13.44 8.95 -6.45
N GLY A 61 12.16 9.23 -6.20
CA GLY A 61 11.15 9.20 -7.24
C GLY A 61 9.77 9.08 -6.65
N ARG A 62 9.10 7.96 -6.92
CA ARG A 62 7.75 7.71 -6.43
C ARG A 62 7.77 7.07 -5.05
N ARG A 63 6.73 7.38 -4.28
CA ARG A 63 6.32 6.61 -3.10
C ARG A 63 5.93 5.19 -3.51
N GLU A 64 6.30 4.20 -2.70
CA GLU A 64 6.07 2.79 -2.98
C GLU A 64 5.35 2.12 -1.81
N PHE A 65 4.40 1.25 -2.13
CA PHE A 65 3.66 0.46 -1.16
C PHE A 65 3.97 -1.02 -1.41
N LEU A 66 4.84 -1.57 -0.57
CA LEU A 66 5.38 -2.91 -0.72
C LEU A 66 4.56 -3.90 0.10
N ARG A 67 4.20 -5.04 -0.48
CA ARG A 67 3.41 -6.08 0.22
C ARG A 67 4.27 -6.66 1.33
N ALA A 68 3.71 -6.67 2.53
CA ALA A 68 4.43 -7.09 3.72
C ALA A 68 3.53 -7.87 4.68
N ARG A 69 4.17 -8.62 5.56
CA ARG A 69 3.57 -9.18 6.77
C ARG A 69 4.50 -8.97 7.95
N LEU A 70 4.02 -9.20 9.17
CA LEU A 70 4.90 -9.20 10.33
C LEU A 70 5.43 -10.60 10.59
N ASP A 71 6.73 -10.73 10.82
CA ASP A 71 7.31 -11.99 11.29
C ASP A 71 6.99 -12.22 12.78
N THR A 72 7.44 -13.35 13.32
CA THR A 72 7.22 -13.73 14.73
C THR A 72 7.86 -12.77 15.72
N GLU A 73 8.80 -11.93 15.29
CA GLU A 73 9.49 -10.92 16.10
C GLU A 73 8.85 -9.52 15.90
N GLY A 74 7.78 -9.41 15.12
CA GLY A 74 7.09 -8.15 14.83
C GLY A 74 7.81 -7.27 13.81
N ARG A 75 8.73 -7.83 13.01
CA ARG A 75 9.44 -7.10 11.95
C ARG A 75 8.69 -7.22 10.63
N ALA A 76 8.76 -6.18 9.80
CA ALA A 76 8.18 -6.21 8.46
C ALA A 76 9.00 -7.10 7.52
N GLU A 77 8.38 -8.18 7.03
CA GLU A 77 8.91 -9.03 5.96
C GLU A 77 8.22 -8.68 4.64
N LEU A 78 9.00 -8.45 3.57
CA LEU A 78 8.45 -8.18 2.24
C LEU A 78 8.19 -9.47 1.46
N PHE A 79 7.14 -9.45 0.63
CA PHE A 79 6.90 -10.53 -0.32
C PHE A 79 8.00 -10.58 -1.38
N ARG A 80 8.76 -11.68 -1.44
CA ARG A 80 9.81 -11.88 -2.44
C ARG A 80 9.20 -12.35 -3.76
N SER A 81 9.20 -11.49 -4.77
CA SER A 81 8.73 -11.83 -6.12
C SER A 81 9.33 -10.91 -7.18
N ASP A 82 9.73 -11.51 -8.29
CA ASP A 82 10.15 -10.78 -9.51
C ASP A 82 8.95 -10.23 -10.29
N SER A 83 7.74 -10.74 -10.02
CA SER A 83 6.51 -10.26 -10.62
C SER A 83 5.78 -9.28 -9.69
N SER A 84 5.65 -8.04 -10.16
CA SER A 84 4.88 -6.99 -9.50
C SER A 84 3.36 -7.21 -9.56
N GLY A 85 2.88 -8.14 -10.39
CA GLY A 85 1.45 -8.41 -10.61
C GLY A 85 0.95 -9.71 -9.97
N MET A 86 1.75 -10.35 -9.12
CA MET A 86 1.40 -11.64 -8.56
C MET A 86 0.29 -11.52 -7.51
N ILE A 87 -0.92 -11.97 -7.83
CA ILE A 87 -2.11 -11.85 -6.96
C ILE A 87 -1.92 -12.62 -5.65
N SER A 88 -1.20 -13.74 -5.65
CA SER A 88 -0.87 -14.48 -4.43
C SER A 88 -0.11 -13.63 -3.40
N SER A 89 0.60 -12.57 -3.84
CA SER A 89 1.24 -11.62 -2.92
C SER A 89 0.23 -10.81 -2.09
N LEU A 90 -0.99 -10.61 -2.59
CA LEU A 90 -2.06 -9.95 -1.84
C LEU A 90 -2.65 -10.86 -0.78
N ALA A 91 -2.84 -12.14 -1.10
CA ALA A 91 -3.33 -13.14 -0.14
C ALA A 91 -2.31 -13.44 0.97
N TRP A 92 -1.03 -13.30 0.67
CA TRP A 92 0.05 -13.47 1.64
C TRP A 92 0.26 -12.26 2.55
N ALA A 93 -0.04 -11.05 2.05
CA ALA A 93 0.24 -9.82 2.78
C ALA A 93 -0.75 -9.61 3.94
N GLU A 94 -0.22 -9.18 5.08
CA GLU A 94 -1.02 -8.69 6.21
C GLU A 94 -1.11 -7.14 6.20
N GLY A 95 -0.26 -6.49 5.41
CA GLY A 95 -0.19 -5.05 5.27
C GLY A 95 0.71 -4.60 4.12
N LEU A 96 0.96 -3.30 4.12
CA LEU A 96 1.83 -2.62 3.16
C LEU A 96 2.91 -1.87 3.93
N VAL A 97 4.17 -2.00 3.53
CA VAL A 97 5.22 -1.07 3.95
C VAL A 97 5.19 0.13 3.01
N GLU A 98 5.04 1.32 3.59
CA GLU A 98 5.10 2.59 2.86
C GLU A 98 6.54 3.12 2.83
N ILE A 99 7.09 3.26 1.63
CA ILE A 99 8.40 3.84 1.36
C ILE A 99 8.21 5.20 0.70
N SER A 100 8.71 6.25 1.33
CA SER A 100 8.58 7.62 0.82
C SER A 100 9.24 7.80 -0.56
N GLU A 101 8.90 8.91 -1.20
CA GLU A 101 9.47 9.37 -2.47
C GLU A 101 10.98 9.66 -2.42
N ASP A 102 11.54 9.86 -1.23
CA ASP A 102 12.95 10.19 -1.05
C ASP A 102 13.88 9.00 -1.30
N ALA A 103 15.12 9.30 -1.69
CA ALA A 103 16.16 8.29 -1.72
C ALA A 103 16.46 7.86 -0.28
N GLN A 104 16.49 6.55 -0.04
CA GLN A 104 16.78 5.99 1.27
C GLN A 104 17.39 4.60 1.11
N GLU A 105 18.29 4.27 2.02
CA GLU A 105 18.77 2.91 2.22
C GLU A 105 18.12 2.40 3.50
N ILE A 106 17.46 1.25 3.40
CA ILE A 106 16.83 0.56 4.51
C ILE A 106 17.66 -0.69 4.76
N ALA A 107 18.16 -0.83 5.98
CA ALA A 107 18.79 -2.01 6.50
C ALA A 107 17.85 -2.76 7.46
N PRO A 108 18.07 -4.07 7.68
CA PRO A 108 17.35 -4.80 8.72
C PRO A 108 17.51 -4.12 10.08
N GLY A 109 16.39 -3.93 10.78
CA GLY A 109 16.31 -3.20 12.04
C GLY A 109 15.91 -1.72 11.89
N ASP A 110 15.99 -1.15 10.69
CA ASP A 110 15.53 0.23 10.45
C ASP A 110 14.01 0.32 10.57
N GLN A 111 13.56 1.45 11.09
CA GLN A 111 12.16 1.71 11.36
C GLN A 111 11.40 2.10 10.07
N VAL A 112 10.38 1.34 9.72
CA VAL A 112 9.54 1.56 8.53
C VAL A 112 8.06 1.70 8.90
N SER A 113 7.30 2.44 8.09
CA SER A 113 5.85 2.58 8.26
C SER A 113 5.13 1.35 7.72
N PHE A 114 4.39 0.64 8.58
CA PHE A 114 3.57 -0.50 8.22
C PHE A 114 2.08 -0.13 8.31
N LEU A 115 1.38 -0.28 7.18
CA LEU A 115 -0.04 -0.05 7.01
C LEU A 115 -0.76 -1.41 7.01
N PRO A 116 -1.33 -1.88 8.13
CA PRO A 116 -2.08 -3.14 8.17
C PRO A 116 -3.29 -3.09 7.24
N LEU A 117 -3.61 -4.22 6.59
CA LEU A 117 -4.83 -4.31 5.76
C LEU A 117 -6.10 -4.08 6.58
N SER A 118 -6.09 -4.48 7.86
CA SER A 118 -7.18 -4.18 8.80
C SER A 118 -7.37 -2.69 9.07
N GLY A 119 -6.33 -1.86 8.90
CA GLY A 119 -6.43 -0.40 8.91
C GLY A 119 -7.26 0.14 7.75
N PHE A 120 -7.38 -0.63 6.66
CA PHE A 120 -8.31 -0.40 5.57
C PHE A 120 -9.64 -1.14 5.78
N GLY A 121 -9.94 -1.69 6.95
CA GLY A 121 -11.17 -2.43 7.24
C GLY A 121 -11.36 -3.69 6.40
N LEU A 122 -10.26 -4.41 6.15
CA LEU A 122 -10.20 -5.77 5.60
C LEU A 122 -9.89 -6.80 6.69
#